data_AF-A0A916CPX5-F1
#
_entry.id   AF-A0A916CPX5-F1
#
_cell.length_a   1.000
_cell.length_b   1.000
_cell.length_c   1.000
_cell.angle_alpha   90.00
_cell.angle_beta   90.00
_cell.angle_gamma   90.00
#
_symmetry.space_group_name_H-M   'P 1'
#
loop_
_entity.id
_entity.type
_entity.pdbx_description
1 polymer ?
#
loop_
_entity_poly.entity_id
_entity_poly.type
_entity_poly.pdbx_seq_one_letter_code
_entity_poly.pdbx_strand_id
1 'polypeptide(L)'
;MKTYLLAWNPRRWQWNNIVEMSNDVQSGKDVFDRWSSGVSKKPQRGDRFFLIRLGEEPRGIFASGQIEKGTFEDLHWDETKSSLGETTNYVTIRYDVLLNPDLDGILPRDLLNAPPLSEMHWDTQMSGVQIPDHIANELESLWSSFVKPTGFSFPEEVGRPESEIFEGAVKRVSVNAYERNPEARRKCIEHYGITCQVCGFNFEKMYGDAGKDFIHVHHLKQISEIGETYQIDPIQDLRPVCPNCHAIIHKRNPPYTLEEVKGLVRNATLPPISRIMNTMNTIHTFEIEGLAVQTGDVICTSNGKPDILPGEFWRLVGRLVPGDVDHVVMYVGPGGRCVEAGSRGVITFDMPDSKWNTERMARERGLLFDTFYGIASPLDGQGYSEEEESQMRMAVARYCLAQVGKPYNLNFLNAETEESFYCSQLIYKAYQQVGINLNTGLSIEQLPGTNNIVYPQEIWGECMHRLSRSGKQVAASDPSR
;
A
#
# COMPACT_ATOMS: atom_id res chain seq x y z
N MET A 1 30.44 -29.27 6.34
CA MET A 1 29.69 -28.92 5.12
C MET A 1 30.14 -27.54 4.71
N LYS A 2 30.65 -27.36 3.49
CA LYS A 2 31.08 -26.03 3.01
C LYS A 2 29.92 -25.34 2.33
N THR A 3 29.98 -24.01 2.27
CA THR A 3 28.95 -23.20 1.61
C THR A 3 29.55 -22.48 0.40
N TYR A 4 28.83 -22.48 -0.71
CA TYR A 4 29.26 -21.88 -1.97
C TYR A 4 28.27 -20.82 -2.48
N LEU A 5 28.80 -19.72 -3.00
CA LEU A 5 28.05 -18.71 -3.72
C LEU A 5 28.08 -19.04 -5.21
N LEU A 6 26.90 -19.23 -5.77
CA LEU A 6 26.63 -19.34 -7.20
C LEU A 6 26.03 -18.01 -7.68
N ALA A 7 26.28 -17.64 -8.93
CA ALA A 7 25.82 -16.37 -9.48
C ALA A 7 25.00 -16.55 -10.75
N TRP A 8 23.99 -15.69 -10.89
CA TRP A 8 23.20 -15.50 -12.10
C TRP A 8 23.26 -14.04 -12.53
N ASN A 9 23.40 -13.80 -13.84
CA ASN A 9 23.29 -12.46 -14.41
C ASN A 9 22.38 -12.51 -15.65
N PRO A 10 21.16 -11.96 -15.59
CA PRO A 10 20.18 -12.04 -16.68
C PRO A 10 20.66 -11.36 -17.97
N ARG A 11 21.61 -10.42 -17.88
CA ARG A 11 22.23 -9.78 -19.06
C ARG A 11 23.16 -10.73 -19.84
N ARG A 12 23.61 -11.82 -19.21
CA ARG A 12 24.53 -12.80 -19.82
C ARG A 12 23.84 -14.10 -20.19
N TRP A 13 22.81 -14.49 -19.44
CA TRP A 13 22.08 -15.72 -19.68
C TRP A 13 20.64 -15.60 -19.19
N GLN A 14 19.68 -15.88 -20.08
CA GLN A 14 18.26 -15.83 -19.77
C GLN A 14 17.80 -17.15 -19.14
N TRP A 15 17.09 -17.03 -18.02
CA TRP A 15 16.55 -18.16 -17.27
C TRP A 15 15.04 -18.28 -17.49
N ASN A 16 14.66 -18.89 -18.62
CA ASN A 16 13.29 -18.80 -19.13
C ASN A 16 12.23 -19.55 -18.31
N ASN A 17 12.63 -20.54 -17.51
CA ASN A 17 11.74 -21.38 -16.72
C ASN A 17 11.82 -21.12 -15.20
N ILE A 18 12.43 -20.00 -14.78
CA ILE A 18 12.59 -19.68 -13.34
C ILE A 18 11.25 -19.63 -12.60
N VAL A 19 10.17 -19.17 -13.26
CA VAL A 19 8.81 -19.10 -12.68
C VAL A 19 8.24 -20.49 -12.41
N GLU A 20 8.39 -21.41 -13.37
CA GLU A 20 7.92 -22.79 -13.23
C GLU A 20 8.74 -23.52 -12.16
N MET A 21 10.07 -23.36 -12.20
CA MET A 21 10.97 -23.98 -11.23
C MET A 21 10.74 -23.46 -9.81
N SER A 22 10.51 -22.14 -9.63
CA SER A 22 10.21 -21.57 -8.30
C SER A 22 8.91 -22.14 -7.75
N ASN A 23 7.86 -22.23 -8.58
CA ASN A 23 6.59 -22.85 -8.20
C ASN A 23 6.76 -24.31 -7.81
N ASP A 24 7.56 -25.07 -8.56
CA ASP A 24 7.81 -26.48 -8.27
C ASP A 24 8.56 -26.66 -6.93
N VAL A 25 9.61 -25.88 -6.68
CA VAL A 25 10.34 -25.89 -5.38
C VAL A 25 9.40 -25.52 -4.24
N GLN A 26 8.59 -24.46 -4.40
CA GLN A 26 7.65 -24.00 -3.38
C GLN A 26 6.52 -25.02 -3.12
N SER A 27 6.14 -25.82 -4.13
CA SER A 27 5.19 -26.93 -3.98
C SER A 27 5.79 -28.16 -3.28
N GLY A 28 7.08 -28.12 -2.93
CA GLY A 28 7.80 -29.21 -2.27
C GLY A 28 8.31 -30.29 -3.22
N LYS A 29 8.30 -30.06 -4.54
CA LYS A 29 8.95 -30.96 -5.49
C LYS A 29 10.46 -30.82 -5.39
N ASP A 30 11.17 -31.94 -5.49
CA ASP A 30 12.62 -31.91 -5.67
C ASP A 30 12.94 -31.39 -7.08
N VAL A 31 13.43 -30.15 -7.15
CA VAL A 31 13.89 -29.52 -8.39
C VAL A 31 15.40 -29.53 -8.41
N PHE A 32 15.94 -30.06 -9.51
CA PHE A 32 17.37 -30.13 -9.76
C PHE A 32 17.75 -29.22 -10.91
N ASP A 33 18.93 -28.62 -10.82
CA ASP A 33 19.48 -27.82 -11.91
C ASP A 33 20.99 -28.05 -12.06
N ARG A 34 21.51 -27.72 -13.25
CA ARG A 34 22.93 -27.77 -13.57
C ARG A 34 23.48 -26.34 -13.53
N TRP A 35 24.30 -26.05 -12.53
CA TRP A 35 24.90 -24.72 -12.37
C TRP A 35 26.41 -24.75 -12.58
N SER A 36 26.95 -23.76 -13.30
CA SER A 36 28.40 -23.64 -13.44
C SER A 36 29.05 -23.30 -12.10
N SER A 37 30.15 -23.97 -11.75
CA SER A 37 31.04 -23.59 -10.65
C SER A 37 32.31 -22.88 -11.15
N GLY A 38 32.29 -22.40 -12.41
CA GLY A 38 33.40 -21.72 -13.05
C GLY A 38 34.66 -22.57 -13.10
N VAL A 39 35.75 -22.07 -12.51
CA VAL A 39 37.02 -22.81 -12.39
C VAL A 39 37.10 -23.67 -11.12
N SER A 40 36.11 -23.57 -10.24
CA SER A 40 36.10 -24.24 -8.93
C SER A 40 35.74 -25.72 -9.09
N LYS A 41 36.67 -26.59 -8.66
CA LYS A 41 36.48 -28.05 -8.52
C LYS A 41 36.25 -28.51 -7.08
N LYS A 42 36.09 -27.55 -6.18
CA LYS A 42 35.97 -27.78 -4.73
C LYS A 42 34.58 -28.23 -4.25
N PRO A 43 33.45 -27.79 -4.87
CA PRO A 43 32.14 -28.17 -4.37
C PRO A 43 31.86 -29.69 -4.45
N GLN A 44 31.36 -30.26 -3.36
CA GLN A 44 31.08 -31.69 -3.22
C GLN A 44 29.61 -31.95 -2.93
N ARG A 45 29.17 -33.21 -3.11
CA ARG A 45 27.82 -33.63 -2.75
C ARG A 45 27.57 -33.36 -1.26
N GLY A 46 26.42 -32.78 -0.96
CA GLY A 46 25.99 -32.40 0.39
C GLY A 46 26.45 -31.01 0.83
N ASP A 47 27.31 -30.32 0.07
CA ASP A 47 27.65 -28.93 0.35
C ASP A 47 26.45 -27.99 0.14
N ARG A 48 26.45 -26.89 0.89
CA ARG A 48 25.41 -25.87 0.85
C ARG A 48 25.69 -24.88 -0.29
N PHE A 49 24.64 -24.34 -0.91
CA PHE A 49 24.80 -23.20 -1.81
C PHE A 49 23.78 -22.09 -1.56
N PHE A 50 24.19 -20.88 -1.96
CA PHE A 50 23.34 -19.71 -2.16
C PHE A 50 23.48 -19.22 -3.59
N LEU A 51 22.39 -18.71 -4.15
CA LEU A 51 22.36 -18.15 -5.51
C LEU A 51 22.07 -16.65 -5.48
N ILE A 52 22.97 -15.87 -6.09
CA ILE A 52 22.88 -14.40 -6.14
C ILE A 52 22.57 -13.89 -7.54
N ARG A 53 21.61 -12.96 -7.66
CA ARG A 53 21.30 -12.21 -8.89
C ARG A 53 22.19 -10.97 -8.97
N LEU A 54 22.88 -10.81 -10.10
CA LEU A 54 23.82 -9.74 -10.39
C LEU A 54 23.47 -9.02 -11.69
N GLY A 55 24.05 -7.85 -11.92
CA GLY A 55 23.99 -7.14 -13.21
C GLY A 55 22.73 -6.31 -13.46
N GLU A 56 21.57 -6.75 -12.99
CA GLU A 56 20.28 -6.04 -13.15
C GLU A 56 19.46 -6.09 -11.86
N GLU A 57 18.84 -4.96 -11.50
CA GLU A 57 17.97 -4.89 -10.32
C GLU A 57 16.68 -5.72 -10.53
N PRO A 58 16.12 -6.33 -9.48
CA PRO A 58 16.63 -6.32 -8.11
C PRO A 58 17.82 -7.28 -7.90
N ARG A 59 18.89 -6.82 -7.23
CA ARG A 59 20.09 -7.61 -6.90
C ARG A 59 20.06 -8.19 -5.49
N GLY A 60 20.62 -9.38 -5.31
CA GLY A 60 20.66 -10.05 -4.01
C GLY A 60 20.56 -11.58 -4.07
N ILE A 61 20.31 -12.23 -2.94
CA ILE A 61 20.21 -13.69 -2.84
C ILE A 61 18.75 -14.13 -2.94
N PHE A 62 18.46 -15.09 -3.81
CA PHE A 62 17.08 -15.51 -4.10
C PHE A 62 16.88 -17.03 -4.08
N ALA A 63 17.94 -17.81 -3.94
CA ALA A 63 17.82 -19.25 -3.81
C ALA A 63 18.88 -19.82 -2.88
N SER A 64 18.56 -20.98 -2.31
CA SER A 64 19.47 -21.81 -1.57
C SER A 64 19.21 -23.28 -1.89
N GLY A 65 20.13 -24.14 -1.48
CA GLY A 65 19.92 -25.57 -1.59
C GLY A 65 21.17 -26.36 -1.26
N GLN A 66 21.22 -27.59 -1.75
CA GLN A 66 22.34 -28.49 -1.57
C GLN A 66 22.88 -28.95 -2.90
N ILE A 67 24.18 -29.24 -2.95
CA ILE A 67 24.81 -29.85 -4.10
C ILE A 67 24.49 -31.34 -4.09
N GLU A 68 23.76 -31.82 -5.11
CA GLU A 68 23.41 -33.23 -5.27
C GLU A 68 24.56 -34.01 -5.94
N LYS A 69 25.21 -33.39 -6.93
CA LYS A 69 26.38 -33.95 -7.61
C LYS A 69 27.52 -32.94 -7.54
N GLY A 70 28.64 -33.36 -6.94
CA GLY A 70 29.88 -32.58 -6.90
C GLY A 70 30.42 -32.29 -8.30
N THR A 71 31.51 -31.52 -8.37
CA THR A 71 31.97 -30.96 -9.63
C THR A 71 32.23 -31.99 -10.74
N PHE A 72 31.71 -31.72 -11.94
CA PHE A 72 32.03 -32.41 -13.19
C PHE A 72 32.27 -31.41 -14.32
N GLU A 73 32.94 -31.84 -15.37
CA GLU A 73 33.29 -30.99 -16.52
C GLU A 73 32.32 -31.23 -17.68
N ASP A 74 31.90 -30.16 -18.35
CA ASP A 74 31.02 -30.18 -19.52
C ASP A 74 31.28 -28.93 -20.39
N LEU A 75 30.67 -28.86 -21.59
CA LEU A 75 30.79 -27.69 -22.48
C LEU A 75 30.37 -26.39 -21.77
N HIS A 76 31.06 -25.30 -22.08
CA HIS A 76 30.78 -23.99 -21.47
C HIS A 76 29.34 -23.54 -21.73
N TRP A 77 28.70 -22.88 -20.76
CA TRP A 77 27.32 -22.39 -20.87
C TRP A 77 27.17 -21.21 -21.85
N ASP A 78 28.28 -20.66 -22.32
CA ASP A 78 28.31 -19.53 -23.26
C ASP A 78 28.42 -20.13 -24.65
N GLU A 79 27.45 -19.83 -25.51
CA GLU A 79 27.34 -20.46 -26.83
C GLU A 79 28.60 -20.24 -27.66
N THR A 80 29.21 -19.05 -27.59
CA THR A 80 30.43 -18.71 -28.33
C THR A 80 31.58 -19.61 -27.88
N LYS A 81 31.78 -19.74 -26.58
CA LYS A 81 32.85 -20.58 -26.02
C LYS A 81 32.60 -22.07 -26.24
N SER A 82 31.35 -22.51 -26.14
CA SER A 82 30.96 -23.89 -26.40
C SER A 82 31.24 -24.28 -27.86
N SER A 83 31.02 -23.36 -28.82
CA SER A 83 31.29 -23.58 -30.24
C SER A 83 32.79 -23.74 -30.55
N LEU A 84 33.65 -23.21 -29.68
CA LEU A 84 35.10 -23.36 -29.71
C LEU A 84 35.59 -24.62 -28.96
N GLY A 85 34.68 -25.41 -28.39
CA GLY A 85 35.00 -26.61 -27.62
C GLY A 85 35.51 -26.33 -26.20
N GLU A 86 35.37 -25.10 -25.69
CA GLU A 86 35.74 -24.78 -24.32
C GLU A 86 34.79 -25.47 -23.33
N THR A 87 35.36 -25.94 -22.22
CA THR A 87 34.62 -26.58 -21.13
C THR A 87 34.62 -25.71 -19.88
N THR A 88 33.69 -25.97 -18.97
CA THR A 88 33.69 -25.40 -17.62
C THR A 88 33.23 -26.43 -16.60
N ASN A 89 33.40 -26.11 -15.33
CA ASN A 89 32.96 -26.97 -14.24
C ASN A 89 31.50 -26.70 -13.91
N TYR A 90 30.78 -27.76 -13.61
CA TYR A 90 29.38 -27.76 -13.22
C TYR A 90 29.16 -28.55 -11.95
N VAL A 91 28.09 -28.22 -11.26
CA VAL A 91 27.50 -28.99 -10.16
C VAL A 91 26.03 -29.26 -10.49
N THR A 92 25.50 -30.37 -9.99
CA THR A 92 24.04 -30.55 -9.95
C THR A 92 23.59 -30.09 -8.58
N ILE A 93 22.70 -29.12 -8.56
CA ILE A 93 22.11 -28.56 -7.34
C ILE A 93 20.69 -29.04 -7.17
N ARG A 94 20.24 -29.14 -5.92
CA ARG A 94 18.86 -29.36 -5.51
C ARG A 94 18.43 -28.18 -4.65
N TYR A 95 17.39 -27.48 -5.04
CA TYR A 95 16.91 -26.32 -4.29
C TYR A 95 16.17 -26.78 -3.03
N ASP A 96 16.35 -26.03 -1.94
CA ASP A 96 15.40 -26.04 -0.81
C ASP A 96 14.52 -24.79 -0.81
N VAL A 97 15.03 -23.68 -1.35
CA VAL A 97 14.27 -22.46 -1.62
C VAL A 97 14.69 -21.89 -2.97
N LEU A 98 13.72 -21.54 -3.81
CA LEU A 98 13.89 -20.81 -5.04
C LEU A 98 12.77 -19.78 -5.16
N LEU A 99 13.14 -18.51 -5.12
CA LEU A 99 12.25 -17.37 -5.29
C LEU A 99 12.35 -16.85 -6.71
N ASN A 100 11.25 -16.40 -7.30
CA ASN A 100 11.29 -15.54 -8.47
C ASN A 100 11.68 -14.12 -8.03
N PRO A 101 12.86 -13.58 -8.38
CA PRO A 101 13.29 -12.27 -7.90
C PRO A 101 12.38 -11.11 -8.31
N ASP A 102 11.63 -11.26 -9.41
CA ASP A 102 10.74 -10.22 -9.93
C ASP A 102 9.33 -10.29 -9.30
N LEU A 103 8.94 -11.44 -8.72
CA LEU A 103 7.60 -11.66 -8.14
C LEU A 103 7.60 -11.95 -6.63
N ASP A 104 8.47 -12.85 -6.17
CA ASP A 104 8.51 -13.38 -4.81
C ASP A 104 9.43 -12.55 -3.89
N GLY A 105 10.26 -11.69 -4.49
CA GLY A 105 11.25 -10.88 -3.80
C GLY A 105 12.63 -11.54 -3.72
N ILE A 106 13.60 -10.79 -3.19
CA ILE A 106 15.00 -11.18 -3.10
C ILE A 106 15.59 -10.64 -1.80
N LEU A 107 16.52 -11.37 -1.17
CA LEU A 107 17.28 -10.84 -0.03
C LEU A 107 18.18 -9.71 -0.56
N PRO A 108 17.86 -8.43 -0.30
CA PRO A 108 18.44 -7.33 -1.04
C PRO A 108 19.94 -7.21 -0.82
N ARG A 109 20.65 -6.80 -1.87
CA ARG A 109 22.11 -6.60 -1.85
C ARG A 109 22.57 -5.70 -0.70
N ASP A 110 21.78 -4.72 -0.29
CA ASP A 110 22.13 -3.77 0.78
C ASP A 110 22.23 -4.43 2.16
N LEU A 111 21.44 -5.48 2.43
CA LEU A 111 21.54 -6.22 3.70
C LEU A 111 22.85 -6.99 3.82
N LEU A 112 23.46 -7.35 2.69
CA LEU A 112 24.76 -8.02 2.64
C LEU A 112 25.94 -7.07 2.88
N ASN A 113 25.70 -5.75 2.92
CA ASN A 113 26.72 -4.73 3.24
C ASN A 113 26.86 -4.48 4.75
N ALA A 114 26.02 -5.10 5.59
CA ALA A 114 26.16 -5.00 7.04
C ALA A 114 27.23 -5.97 7.55
N PRO A 115 28.04 -5.60 8.56
CA PRO A 115 28.90 -6.54 9.25
C PRO A 115 28.09 -7.67 9.91
N PRO A 116 28.60 -8.92 9.93
CA PRO A 116 29.88 -9.36 9.38
C PRO A 116 29.84 -9.70 7.87
N LEU A 117 28.65 -9.75 7.24
CA LEU A 117 28.47 -10.13 5.83
C LEU A 117 29.28 -9.25 4.86
N SER A 118 29.55 -8.00 5.23
CA SER A 118 30.38 -7.05 4.48
C SER A 118 31.84 -7.51 4.28
N GLU A 119 32.32 -8.48 5.05
CA GLU A 119 33.68 -9.05 4.88
C GLU A 119 33.79 -9.90 3.61
N MET A 120 32.67 -10.34 3.04
CA MET A 120 32.63 -11.10 1.79
C MET A 120 32.33 -10.18 0.60
N HIS A 121 32.99 -10.45 -0.53
CA HIS A 121 32.70 -9.79 -1.80
C HIS A 121 31.55 -10.50 -2.54
N TRP A 122 30.36 -9.91 -2.51
CA TRP A 122 29.14 -10.49 -3.10
C TRP A 122 29.02 -10.30 -4.62
N ASP A 123 29.67 -9.29 -5.20
CA ASP A 123 29.62 -8.99 -6.65
C ASP A 123 30.61 -9.87 -7.46
N THR A 124 30.51 -11.18 -7.28
CA THR A 124 31.46 -12.14 -7.87
C THR A 124 31.41 -12.16 -9.41
N GLN A 125 32.58 -12.29 -10.04
CA GLN A 125 32.70 -12.44 -11.49
C GLN A 125 32.45 -13.88 -11.96
N MET A 126 32.46 -14.85 -11.05
CA MET A 126 32.25 -16.28 -11.34
C MET A 126 31.50 -16.99 -10.21
N SER A 127 30.76 -18.03 -10.58
CA SER A 127 30.14 -18.95 -9.62
C SER A 127 31.16 -19.88 -8.96
N GLY A 128 30.80 -20.48 -7.83
CA GLY A 128 31.61 -21.49 -7.14
C GLY A 128 32.60 -20.93 -6.11
N VAL A 129 32.38 -19.69 -5.67
CA VAL A 129 33.15 -19.03 -4.60
C VAL A 129 32.76 -19.63 -3.26
N GLN A 130 33.73 -20.06 -2.45
CA GLN A 130 33.44 -20.56 -1.10
C GLN A 130 33.11 -19.39 -0.17
N ILE A 131 31.98 -19.46 0.53
CA ILE A 131 31.61 -18.55 1.60
C ILE A 131 32.34 -18.99 2.87
N PRO A 132 33.09 -18.10 3.56
CA PRO A 132 33.71 -18.43 4.85
C PRO A 132 32.66 -18.90 5.87
N ASP A 133 33.00 -19.88 6.71
CA ASP A 133 32.02 -20.54 7.58
C ASP A 133 31.30 -19.57 8.53
N HIS A 134 32.00 -18.56 9.06
CA HIS A 134 31.39 -17.54 9.92
C HIS A 134 30.37 -16.67 9.17
N ILE A 135 30.69 -16.30 7.92
CA ILE A 135 29.77 -15.56 7.04
C ILE A 135 28.59 -16.45 6.61
N ALA A 136 28.84 -17.72 6.33
CA ALA A 136 27.80 -18.66 5.95
C ALA A 136 26.77 -18.86 7.07
N ASN A 137 27.21 -18.95 8.33
CA ASN A 137 26.32 -19.08 9.48
C ASN A 137 25.41 -17.85 9.64
N GLU A 138 25.99 -16.65 9.49
CA GLU A 138 25.24 -15.39 9.57
C GLU A 138 24.26 -15.23 8.40
N LEU A 139 24.71 -15.60 7.19
CA LEU A 139 23.85 -15.62 6.02
C LEU A 139 22.71 -16.63 6.17
N GLU A 140 22.93 -17.82 6.73
CA GLU A 140 21.85 -18.78 7.01
C GLU A 140 20.86 -18.24 8.04
N SER A 141 21.33 -17.54 9.08
CA SER A 141 20.44 -16.90 10.05
C SER A 141 19.55 -15.84 9.38
N LEU A 142 20.16 -14.96 8.58
CA LEU A 142 19.45 -13.92 7.84
C LEU A 142 18.50 -14.52 6.80
N TRP A 143 18.98 -15.48 6.00
CA TRP A 143 18.21 -16.15 4.97
C TRP A 143 17.05 -16.91 5.55
N SER A 144 17.27 -17.72 6.59
CA SER A 144 16.20 -18.44 7.27
C SER A 144 15.16 -17.49 7.86
N SER A 145 15.56 -16.32 8.38
CA SER A 145 14.62 -15.30 8.85
C SER A 145 13.85 -14.63 7.70
N PHE A 146 14.49 -14.50 6.54
CA PHE A 146 13.88 -13.95 5.33
C PHE A 146 12.88 -14.91 4.67
N VAL A 147 13.16 -16.22 4.66
CA VAL A 147 12.33 -17.25 3.99
C VAL A 147 11.40 -18.01 4.92
N LYS A 148 11.64 -18.01 6.25
CA LYS A 148 10.69 -18.59 7.20
C LYS A 148 9.39 -17.81 7.11
N PRO A 149 8.24 -18.50 7.02
CA PRO A 149 6.99 -17.85 7.26
C PRO A 149 6.86 -17.63 8.77
N THR A 150 7.49 -16.56 9.27
CA THR A 150 7.10 -15.99 10.54
C THR A 150 5.69 -15.47 10.34
N GLY A 151 4.74 -16.04 11.09
CA GLY A 151 3.42 -15.46 11.21
C GLY A 151 3.56 -13.96 11.47
N PHE A 152 2.79 -13.15 10.72
CA PHE A 152 2.70 -11.69 10.80
C PHE A 152 3.38 -11.10 12.04
N SER A 153 4.66 -10.70 11.92
CA SER A 153 5.23 -9.74 12.86
C SER A 153 4.87 -8.35 12.36
N PHE A 154 4.16 -7.58 13.16
CA PHE A 154 4.05 -6.15 12.90
C PHE A 154 5.46 -5.54 12.89
N PRO A 155 5.73 -4.49 12.10
CA PRO A 155 7.06 -3.87 12.00
C PRO A 155 7.73 -3.56 13.35
N GLU A 156 6.91 -3.36 14.38
CA GLU A 156 7.23 -3.04 15.78
C GLU A 156 7.84 -4.21 16.59
N GLU A 157 7.69 -5.47 16.20
CA GLU A 157 8.10 -6.63 17.02
C GLU A 157 9.48 -7.23 16.66
N VAL A 158 10.19 -6.67 15.67
CA VAL A 158 11.59 -7.03 15.41
C VAL A 158 12.47 -6.10 16.25
N GLY A 159 12.89 -6.59 17.42
CA GLY A 159 13.66 -5.83 18.40
C GLY A 159 14.85 -5.10 17.78
N ARG A 160 14.81 -3.76 17.83
CA ARG A 160 16.01 -2.92 17.75
C ARG A 160 16.54 -2.72 19.17
N PRO A 161 17.86 -2.63 19.38
CA PRO A 161 18.40 -1.99 20.57
C PRO A 161 17.78 -0.58 20.69
N GLU A 162 17.34 -0.17 21.88
CA GLU A 162 16.60 1.07 22.16
C GLU A 162 17.34 2.38 21.83
N SER A 163 18.51 2.33 21.19
CA SER A 163 19.27 3.51 20.79
C SER A 163 19.12 3.75 19.29
N GLU A 164 18.40 4.82 18.96
CA GLU A 164 18.31 5.53 17.67
C GLU A 164 16.98 5.37 16.91
N ILE A 165 16.16 6.43 16.99
CA ILE A 165 14.88 6.60 16.32
C ILE A 165 15.15 7.30 14.98
N PHE A 166 15.01 6.56 13.87
CA PHE A 166 14.99 7.14 12.51
C PHE A 166 13.61 6.92 11.88
N GLU A 167 12.97 8.01 11.45
CA GLU A 167 11.74 8.02 10.66
C GLU A 167 12.09 7.84 9.16
N GLY A 168 11.38 6.96 8.44
CA GLY A 168 11.59 6.74 6.99
C GLY A 168 12.36 5.48 6.56
N ALA A 169 12.64 4.54 7.48
CA ALA A 169 13.19 3.23 7.09
C ALA A 169 12.12 2.40 6.35
N VAL A 170 12.24 2.28 5.02
CA VAL A 170 11.36 1.43 4.20
C VAL A 170 11.64 -0.04 4.52
N LYS A 171 10.76 -0.67 5.29
CA LYS A 171 10.78 -2.10 5.58
C LYS A 171 9.70 -2.77 4.72
N ARG A 172 10.10 -3.38 3.60
CA ARG A 172 9.19 -4.20 2.80
C ARG A 172 9.03 -5.56 3.47
N VAL A 173 7.83 -5.84 3.97
CA VAL A 173 7.44 -7.14 4.49
C VAL A 173 6.89 -7.95 3.31
N SER A 174 7.50 -9.08 3.00
CA SER A 174 7.01 -10.02 1.98
C SER A 174 5.76 -10.73 2.53
N VAL A 175 4.59 -10.26 2.11
CA VAL A 175 3.30 -10.87 2.46
C VAL A 175 3.00 -11.97 1.45
N ASN A 176 3.69 -13.12 1.49
CA ASN A 176 3.30 -14.27 0.66
C ASN A 176 3.77 -15.58 1.29
N ALA A 177 2.94 -16.16 2.15
CA ALA A 177 3.03 -17.57 2.47
C ALA A 177 1.66 -18.09 2.94
N TYR A 178 1.28 -19.25 2.41
CA TYR A 178 0.22 -20.18 2.86
C TYR A 178 -1.03 -20.34 2.00
N GLU A 179 -0.84 -20.77 0.74
CA GLU A 179 -1.81 -21.64 0.06
C GLU A 179 -1.10 -22.86 -0.52
N ARG A 180 -0.91 -23.91 0.31
CA ARG A 180 -0.15 -25.12 -0.08
C ARG A 180 -0.88 -26.05 -1.06
N ASN A 181 -2.19 -25.91 -1.22
CA ASN A 181 -2.96 -26.64 -2.23
C ASN A 181 -4.17 -25.79 -2.67
N PRO A 182 -4.07 -25.11 -3.84
CA PRO A 182 -5.14 -24.25 -4.36
C PRO A 182 -6.48 -24.96 -4.53
N GLU A 183 -6.47 -26.26 -4.85
CA GLU A 183 -7.68 -27.06 -5.03
C GLU A 183 -8.35 -27.40 -3.70
N ALA A 184 -7.57 -27.69 -2.66
CA ALA A 184 -8.10 -27.87 -1.30
C ALA A 184 -8.67 -26.55 -0.76
N ARG A 185 -7.99 -25.43 -1.01
CA ARG A 185 -8.55 -24.11 -0.70
C ARG A 185 -9.87 -23.86 -1.42
N ARG A 186 -9.90 -24.04 -2.74
CA ARG A 186 -11.09 -23.79 -3.56
C ARG A 186 -12.27 -24.59 -3.03
N LYS A 187 -12.09 -25.88 -2.75
CA LYS A 187 -13.12 -26.74 -2.14
C LYS A 187 -13.55 -26.28 -0.75
N CYS A 188 -12.61 -25.86 0.09
CA CYS A 188 -12.92 -25.30 1.41
C CYS A 188 -13.77 -24.03 1.29
N ILE A 189 -13.43 -23.11 0.37
CA ILE A 189 -14.15 -21.85 0.15
C ILE A 189 -15.51 -22.10 -0.51
N GLU A 190 -15.61 -23.02 -1.47
CA GLU A 190 -16.89 -23.41 -2.07
C GLU A 190 -17.87 -23.96 -1.03
N HIS A 191 -17.36 -24.67 -0.02
CA HIS A 191 -18.20 -25.24 1.03
C HIS A 191 -18.55 -24.23 2.14
N TYR A 192 -17.55 -23.51 2.68
CA TYR A 192 -17.72 -22.65 3.85
C TYR A 192 -17.93 -21.16 3.53
N GLY A 193 -17.72 -20.76 2.28
CA GLY A 193 -17.66 -19.37 1.84
C GLY A 193 -16.40 -18.64 2.32
N ILE A 194 -16.38 -17.32 2.10
CA ILE A 194 -15.27 -16.44 2.45
C ILE A 194 -15.45 -15.70 3.79
N THR A 195 -16.39 -16.15 4.62
CA THR A 195 -16.66 -15.53 5.93
C THR A 195 -15.83 -16.23 7.00
N CYS A 196 -15.10 -15.45 7.81
CA CYS A 196 -14.25 -15.97 8.88
C CYS A 196 -15.05 -16.81 9.87
N GLN A 197 -14.63 -18.07 10.08
CA GLN A 197 -15.29 -19.02 10.97
C GLN A 197 -15.04 -18.74 12.46
N VAL A 198 -14.15 -17.81 12.81
CA VAL A 198 -13.88 -17.38 14.19
C VAL A 198 -14.70 -16.16 14.55
N CYS A 199 -14.51 -15.06 13.83
CA CYS A 199 -15.11 -13.76 14.18
C CYS A 199 -16.24 -13.31 13.24
N GLY A 200 -16.54 -14.04 12.17
CA GLY A 200 -17.61 -13.67 11.23
C GLY A 200 -17.25 -12.53 10.26
N PHE A 201 -16.02 -12.02 10.29
CA PHE A 201 -15.57 -10.98 9.35
C PHE A 201 -15.56 -11.48 7.90
N ASN A 202 -15.99 -10.64 6.97
CA ASN A 202 -16.03 -10.93 5.53
C ASN A 202 -15.44 -9.74 4.78
N PHE A 203 -14.37 -9.98 4.02
CA PHE A 203 -13.62 -8.93 3.32
C PHE A 203 -14.41 -8.32 2.16
N GLU A 204 -15.06 -9.12 1.33
CA GLU A 204 -15.88 -8.62 0.22
C GLU A 204 -17.03 -7.73 0.72
N LYS A 205 -17.71 -8.14 1.80
CA LYS A 205 -18.77 -7.34 2.42
C LYS A 205 -18.26 -6.02 3.01
N MET A 206 -17.01 -5.97 3.46
CA MET A 206 -16.43 -4.78 4.11
C MET A 206 -15.73 -3.84 3.12
N TYR A 207 -14.97 -4.40 2.18
CA TYR A 207 -14.06 -3.66 1.29
C TYR A 207 -14.49 -3.70 -0.18
N GLY A 208 -15.66 -4.28 -0.49
CA GLY A 208 -16.14 -4.43 -1.87
C GLY A 208 -15.21 -5.30 -2.69
N ASP A 209 -15.03 -4.97 -3.97
CA ASP A 209 -14.22 -5.75 -4.92
C ASP A 209 -12.76 -5.94 -4.47
N ALA A 210 -12.20 -4.96 -3.76
CA ALA A 210 -10.84 -5.06 -3.21
C ALA A 210 -10.69 -6.17 -2.16
N GLY A 211 -11.79 -6.58 -1.53
CA GLY A 211 -11.85 -7.68 -0.57
C GLY A 211 -12.39 -9.00 -1.15
N LYS A 212 -12.71 -9.04 -2.45
CA LYS A 212 -13.22 -10.24 -3.11
C LYS A 212 -12.18 -11.35 -3.07
N ASP A 213 -12.64 -12.57 -2.79
CA ASP A 213 -11.80 -13.78 -2.66
C ASP A 213 -10.67 -13.71 -1.60
N PHE A 214 -10.63 -12.63 -0.80
CA PHE A 214 -9.62 -12.39 0.21
C PHE A 214 -10.02 -13.01 1.55
N ILE A 215 -9.54 -14.23 1.79
CA ILE A 215 -9.67 -14.94 3.06
C ILE A 215 -8.53 -15.93 3.19
N HIS A 216 -8.02 -16.16 4.40
CA HIS A 216 -7.03 -17.20 4.66
C HIS A 216 -7.73 -18.52 4.95
N VAL A 217 -7.09 -19.64 4.59
CA VAL A 217 -7.56 -20.99 4.94
C VAL A 217 -6.59 -21.62 5.93
N HIS A 218 -7.09 -21.86 7.14
CA HIS A 218 -6.33 -22.41 8.26
C HIS A 218 -6.52 -23.92 8.39
N HIS A 219 -5.45 -24.64 8.74
CA HIS A 219 -5.47 -26.09 8.96
C HIS A 219 -5.77 -26.40 10.44
N LEU A 220 -6.81 -27.19 10.71
CA LEU A 220 -7.21 -27.55 12.07
C LEU A 220 -6.27 -28.57 12.74
N LYS A 221 -5.60 -29.41 11.94
CA LYS A 221 -4.57 -30.33 12.41
C LYS A 221 -3.19 -29.74 12.13
N GLN A 222 -2.31 -29.76 13.13
CA GLN A 222 -0.93 -29.32 12.96
C GLN A 222 -0.18 -30.28 12.04
N ILE A 223 0.23 -29.79 10.87
CA ILE A 223 0.99 -30.57 9.89
C ILE A 223 2.35 -31.01 10.47
N SER A 224 2.88 -30.31 11.48
CA SER A 224 4.13 -30.68 12.17
C SER A 224 4.07 -31.99 12.95
N GLU A 225 2.88 -32.51 13.27
CA GLU A 225 2.71 -33.82 13.94
C GLU A 225 2.46 -34.96 12.95
N ILE A 226 2.19 -34.66 11.68
CA ILE A 226 1.86 -35.65 10.66
C ILE A 226 3.10 -35.86 9.79
N GLY A 227 3.97 -36.76 10.23
CA GLY A 227 5.24 -37.09 9.58
C GLY A 227 5.15 -37.85 8.25
N GLU A 228 3.97 -38.00 7.66
CA GLU A 228 3.73 -38.70 6.38
C GLU A 228 2.72 -37.93 5.52
N THR A 229 2.79 -38.11 4.20
CA THR A 229 1.82 -37.60 3.23
C THR A 229 0.39 -37.97 3.65
N TYR A 230 -0.39 -37.00 4.13
CA TYR A 230 -1.79 -37.18 4.51
C TYR A 230 -2.70 -36.58 3.44
N GLN A 231 -3.70 -37.34 3.03
CA GLN A 231 -4.74 -36.86 2.14
C GLN A 231 -5.60 -35.85 2.90
N ILE A 232 -5.41 -34.57 2.57
CA ILE A 232 -6.18 -33.49 3.18
C ILE A 232 -7.65 -33.57 2.77
N ASP A 233 -8.55 -33.51 3.76
CA ASP A 233 -9.97 -33.32 3.54
C ASP A 233 -10.28 -31.81 3.64
N PRO A 234 -10.59 -31.13 2.52
CA PRO A 234 -10.86 -29.68 2.52
C PRO A 234 -12.02 -29.26 3.41
N ILE A 235 -12.92 -30.17 3.74
CA ILE A 235 -14.10 -29.90 4.56
C ILE A 235 -13.76 -30.19 6.02
N GLN A 236 -13.07 -31.28 6.34
CA GLN A 236 -12.78 -31.64 7.73
C GLN A 236 -11.55 -30.93 8.30
N ASP A 237 -10.51 -30.72 7.48
CA ASP A 237 -9.20 -30.29 7.98
C ASP A 237 -8.93 -28.79 7.80
N LEU A 238 -9.77 -28.07 7.03
CA LEU A 238 -9.56 -26.66 6.69
C LEU A 238 -10.71 -25.77 7.14
N ARG A 239 -10.41 -24.53 7.54
CA ARG A 239 -11.42 -23.50 7.85
C ARG A 239 -11.02 -22.12 7.34
N PRO A 240 -11.93 -21.37 6.71
CA PRO A 240 -11.66 -19.97 6.34
C PRO A 240 -11.61 -19.09 7.59
N VAL A 241 -10.57 -18.29 7.72
CA VAL A 241 -10.33 -17.35 8.82
C VAL A 241 -9.74 -16.04 8.29
N CYS A 242 -10.04 -14.91 8.92
CA CYS A 242 -9.41 -13.64 8.54
C CYS A 242 -7.93 -13.61 8.97
N PRO A 243 -7.06 -12.79 8.34
CA PRO A 243 -5.66 -12.62 8.72
C PRO A 243 -5.45 -12.36 10.21
N ASN A 244 -6.31 -11.54 10.84
CA ASN A 244 -6.21 -11.23 12.26
C ASN A 244 -6.47 -12.46 13.13
N CYS A 245 -7.55 -13.21 12.87
CA CYS A 245 -7.83 -14.45 13.60
C CYS A 245 -6.75 -15.50 13.32
N HIS A 246 -6.26 -15.60 12.08
CA HIS A 246 -5.19 -16.50 11.70
C HIS A 246 -3.92 -16.22 12.50
N ALA A 247 -3.55 -14.94 12.66
CA ALA A 247 -2.41 -14.52 13.45
C ALA A 247 -2.59 -14.87 14.94
N ILE A 248 -3.77 -14.62 15.52
CA ILE A 248 -4.05 -14.98 16.92
C ILE A 248 -3.98 -16.49 17.14
N ILE A 249 -4.52 -17.30 16.23
CA ILE A 249 -4.44 -18.77 16.30
C ILE A 249 -2.99 -19.23 16.46
N HIS A 250 -2.07 -18.65 15.68
CA HIS A 250 -0.64 -19.00 15.68
C HIS A 250 0.20 -18.22 16.68
N LYS A 251 -0.40 -17.40 17.55
CA LYS A 251 0.33 -16.62 18.56
C LYS A 251 0.99 -17.49 19.65
N ARG A 252 0.60 -18.76 19.75
CA ARG A 252 1.24 -19.74 20.65
C ARG A 252 1.53 -21.04 19.89
N ASN A 253 2.38 -21.87 20.48
CA ASN A 253 2.62 -23.25 20.03
C ASN A 253 2.42 -24.20 21.23
N PRO A 254 1.50 -25.19 21.16
CA PRO A 254 0.59 -25.52 20.05
C PRO A 254 -0.45 -24.41 19.78
N PRO A 255 -0.78 -24.10 18.50
CA PRO A 255 -1.83 -23.14 18.12
C PRO A 255 -3.12 -23.22 18.94
N TYR A 256 -3.82 -22.09 19.05
CA TYR A 256 -5.18 -22.09 19.61
C TYR A 256 -6.14 -22.82 18.67
N THR A 257 -7.08 -23.56 19.24
CA THR A 257 -8.26 -24.04 18.52
C THR A 257 -9.16 -22.87 18.13
N LEU A 258 -10.01 -23.06 17.11
CA LEU A 258 -10.95 -22.00 16.72
C LEU A 258 -11.90 -21.66 17.86
N GLU A 259 -12.30 -22.65 18.65
CA GLU A 259 -13.17 -22.52 19.82
C GLU A 259 -12.52 -21.70 20.93
N GLU A 260 -11.21 -21.91 21.19
CA GLU A 260 -10.45 -21.07 22.12
C GLU A 260 -10.39 -19.63 21.63
N VAL A 261 -10.06 -19.39 20.36
CA VAL A 261 -9.99 -18.02 19.83
C VAL A 261 -11.37 -17.36 19.82
N LYS A 262 -12.44 -18.10 19.49
CA LYS A 262 -13.83 -17.64 19.62
C LYS A 262 -14.15 -17.19 21.05
N GLY A 263 -13.68 -17.93 22.06
CA GLY A 263 -13.85 -17.55 23.47
C GLY A 263 -12.99 -16.36 23.91
N LEU A 264 -11.82 -16.17 23.28
CA LEU A 264 -10.93 -15.02 23.50
C LEU A 264 -11.41 -13.74 22.82
N VAL A 265 -12.24 -13.88 21.78
CA VAL A 265 -12.95 -12.74 21.19
C VAL A 265 -13.88 -12.20 22.27
N ARG A 266 -13.37 -11.22 23.05
CA ARG A 266 -14.20 -10.45 23.96
C ARG A 266 -15.38 -9.96 23.12
N ASN A 267 -16.59 -10.07 23.65
CA ASN A 267 -17.73 -9.28 23.19
C ASN A 267 -17.45 -7.78 23.42
N ALA A 268 -16.37 -7.22 22.88
CA ALA A 268 -16.63 -6.20 21.89
C ALA A 268 -17.52 -6.95 20.89
N THR A 269 -18.84 -6.74 20.98
CA THR A 269 -19.64 -6.74 19.76
C THR A 269 -18.71 -6.13 18.72
N LEU A 270 -18.17 -6.94 17.80
CA LEU A 270 -17.81 -6.42 16.49
C LEU A 270 -19.00 -5.54 16.19
N PRO A 271 -18.81 -4.21 16.10
CA PRO A 271 -19.95 -3.34 16.11
C PRO A 271 -20.81 -3.89 14.98
N PRO A 272 -22.08 -4.31 15.24
CA PRO A 272 -22.93 -4.81 14.17
C PRO A 272 -22.77 -3.83 13.03
N ILE A 273 -22.72 -4.29 11.77
CA ILE A 273 -22.36 -3.46 10.61
C ILE A 273 -22.92 -2.03 10.70
N SER A 274 -24.10 -1.87 11.30
CA SER A 274 -24.69 -0.65 11.86
C SER A 274 -23.85 0.26 12.80
N ARG A 275 -22.62 -0.02 13.23
CA ARG A 275 -21.81 0.88 14.09
C ARG A 275 -20.46 1.28 13.50
N ILE A 276 -19.84 0.47 12.64
CA ILE A 276 -18.74 0.93 11.77
C ILE A 276 -19.34 1.69 10.58
N MET A 277 -20.53 1.29 10.11
CA MET A 277 -21.33 2.16 9.26
C MET A 277 -21.82 3.40 10.01
N ASN A 278 -22.09 3.43 11.31
CA ASN A 278 -22.54 4.68 11.95
C ASN A 278 -21.46 5.74 12.21
N THR A 279 -20.16 5.49 12.00
CA THR A 279 -19.19 6.59 11.95
C THR A 279 -18.88 7.06 10.53
N MET A 280 -19.16 6.23 9.51
CA MET A 280 -19.02 6.54 8.08
C MET A 280 -20.35 6.76 7.32
N ASN A 281 -21.51 6.65 8.00
CA ASN A 281 -22.87 6.88 7.47
C ASN A 281 -23.67 7.87 8.33
N THR A 282 -23.03 8.53 9.28
CA THR A 282 -23.67 9.63 9.98
C THR A 282 -23.23 10.91 9.29
N ILE A 283 -24.21 11.69 8.82
CA ILE A 283 -23.97 13.10 8.51
C ILE A 283 -23.56 13.75 9.82
N HIS A 284 -22.32 14.24 9.87
CA HIS A 284 -21.85 15.02 10.98
C HIS A 284 -22.26 16.46 10.76
N THR A 285 -22.55 17.17 11.83
CA THR A 285 -22.77 18.61 11.83
C THR A 285 -21.73 19.27 12.72
N PHE A 286 -21.25 20.44 12.32
CA PHE A 286 -20.33 21.27 13.08
C PHE A 286 -20.70 22.74 12.92
N GLU A 287 -20.07 23.60 13.70
CA GLU A 287 -20.25 25.04 13.61
C GLU A 287 -18.88 25.70 13.39
N ILE A 288 -18.82 26.63 12.43
CA ILE A 288 -17.63 27.42 12.13
C ILE A 288 -18.03 28.88 12.24
N GLU A 289 -17.53 29.58 13.26
CA GLU A 289 -17.81 31.00 13.51
C GLU A 289 -19.32 31.37 13.49
N GLY A 290 -20.19 30.47 13.98
CA GLY A 290 -21.64 30.67 13.99
C GLY A 290 -22.38 30.17 12.75
N LEU A 291 -21.68 29.59 11.77
CA LEU A 291 -22.30 28.98 10.60
C LEU A 291 -22.30 27.45 10.75
N ALA A 292 -23.49 26.86 10.64
CA ALA A 292 -23.63 25.40 10.59
C ALA A 292 -23.06 24.85 9.28
N VAL A 293 -22.28 23.77 9.41
CA VAL A 293 -21.73 22.97 8.34
C VAL A 293 -22.10 21.51 8.57
N GLN A 294 -22.37 20.77 7.50
CA GLN A 294 -22.62 19.33 7.60
C GLN A 294 -21.85 18.55 6.55
N THR A 295 -21.71 17.23 6.74
CA THR A 295 -20.93 16.36 5.84
C THR A 295 -21.30 16.63 4.37
N GLY A 296 -20.29 16.85 3.55
CA GLY A 296 -20.43 17.16 2.13
C GLY A 296 -20.52 18.66 1.80
N ASP A 297 -20.79 19.53 2.78
CA ASP A 297 -20.73 20.98 2.57
C ASP A 297 -19.30 21.43 2.24
N VAL A 298 -19.22 22.50 1.44
CA VAL A 298 -17.98 23.08 0.95
C VAL A 298 -17.68 24.36 1.73
N ILE A 299 -16.58 24.34 2.47
CA ILE A 299 -16.04 25.51 3.15
C ILE A 299 -15.23 26.31 2.13
N CYS A 300 -15.56 27.59 1.99
CA CYS A 300 -14.93 28.52 1.05
C CYS A 300 -14.04 29.50 1.82
N THR A 301 -12.86 29.77 1.29
CA THR A 301 -11.89 30.69 1.88
C THR A 301 -11.40 31.73 0.88
N SER A 302 -10.81 32.78 1.42
CA SER A 302 -10.24 33.89 0.66
C SER A 302 -8.90 34.30 1.28
N ASN A 303 -7.89 34.56 0.46
CA ASN A 303 -6.57 35.03 0.93
C ASN A 303 -6.48 36.56 1.09
N GLY A 304 -7.58 37.24 1.45
CA GLY A 304 -7.69 38.70 1.49
C GLY A 304 -6.44 39.47 1.94
N LYS A 305 -5.94 40.35 1.04
CA LYS A 305 -4.92 41.44 1.15
C LYS A 305 -3.48 41.22 0.60
N PRO A 306 -2.81 42.31 0.12
CA PRO A 306 -1.94 42.32 -1.06
C PRO A 306 -0.43 42.28 -0.80
N ASP A 307 0.04 41.91 0.40
CA ASP A 307 1.47 41.98 0.71
C ASP A 307 2.18 40.65 0.42
N ILE A 308 3.09 40.71 -0.56
CA ILE A 308 3.80 39.60 -1.19
C ILE A 308 5.16 39.41 -0.51
N LEU A 309 5.46 38.20 -0.02
CA LEU A 309 6.83 37.76 0.24
C LEU A 309 7.33 36.89 -0.94
N PRO A 310 8.62 36.97 -1.34
CA PRO A 310 9.11 36.23 -2.51
C PRO A 310 9.25 34.74 -2.21
N GLY A 311 8.52 33.88 -2.92
CA GLY A 311 8.64 32.41 -2.85
C GLY A 311 7.36 31.59 -3.06
N GLU A 312 6.19 32.23 -3.11
CA GLU A 312 4.88 31.55 -3.10
C GLU A 312 4.29 31.39 -4.52
N PHE A 313 4.74 30.37 -5.26
CA PHE A 313 4.19 30.03 -6.60
C PHE A 313 2.66 29.84 -6.58
N TRP A 314 2.10 29.35 -5.46
CA TRP A 314 0.66 29.17 -5.24
C TRP A 314 -0.16 30.47 -5.37
N ARG A 315 0.41 31.63 -5.01
CA ARG A 315 -0.27 32.94 -5.09
C ARG A 315 -0.27 33.55 -6.49
N LEU A 316 0.51 33.01 -7.44
CA LEU A 316 0.44 33.41 -8.84
C LEU A 316 -0.87 32.92 -9.49
N VAL A 317 -1.37 31.76 -9.04
CA VAL A 317 -2.65 31.19 -9.47
C VAL A 317 -3.82 31.94 -8.84
N GLY A 318 -3.73 32.34 -7.57
CA GLY A 318 -4.77 33.16 -6.91
C GLY A 318 -5.03 34.51 -7.59
N ARG A 319 -4.02 35.11 -8.25
CA ARG A 319 -4.22 36.30 -9.11
C ARG A 319 -4.91 36.01 -10.45
N LEU A 320 -4.97 34.75 -10.86
CA LEU A 320 -5.59 34.28 -12.10
C LEU A 320 -6.96 33.61 -11.85
N VAL A 321 -7.32 33.36 -10.59
CA VAL A 321 -8.64 32.83 -10.18
C VAL A 321 -9.56 34.03 -9.97
N PRO A 322 -10.57 34.24 -10.84
CA PRO A 322 -11.50 35.34 -10.67
C PRO A 322 -12.42 35.06 -9.48
N GLY A 323 -12.69 36.09 -8.67
CA GLY A 323 -13.62 36.03 -7.54
C GLY A 323 -13.01 36.29 -6.16
N ASP A 324 -13.88 36.39 -5.17
CA ASP A 324 -13.49 36.57 -3.77
C ASP A 324 -13.05 35.24 -3.11
N VAL A 325 -13.54 34.11 -3.64
CA VAL A 325 -13.21 32.75 -3.16
C VAL A 325 -12.11 32.16 -4.02
N ASP A 326 -10.98 31.84 -3.39
CA ASP A 326 -9.78 31.33 -4.07
C ASP A 326 -9.37 29.91 -3.65
N HIS A 327 -9.98 29.38 -2.57
CA HIS A 327 -9.74 28.02 -2.10
C HIS A 327 -10.98 27.41 -1.45
N VAL A 328 -11.09 26.09 -1.53
CA VAL A 328 -12.24 25.33 -1.03
C VAL A 328 -11.82 24.04 -0.35
N VAL A 329 -12.59 23.65 0.65
CA VAL A 329 -12.35 22.51 1.53
C VAL A 329 -13.67 21.78 1.77
N MET A 330 -13.67 20.45 1.83
CA MET A 330 -14.88 19.70 2.17
C MET A 330 -14.90 19.33 3.65
N TYR A 331 -16.01 19.60 4.32
CA TYR A 331 -16.26 19.07 5.66
C TYR A 331 -16.75 17.62 5.58
N VAL A 332 -16.09 16.70 6.28
CA VAL A 332 -16.31 15.25 6.09
C VAL A 332 -16.67 14.51 7.37
N GLY A 333 -16.35 15.03 8.55
CA GLY A 333 -16.43 14.21 9.75
C GLY A 333 -16.42 14.94 11.09
N PRO A 334 -16.57 14.19 12.18
CA PRO A 334 -16.75 14.76 13.52
C PRO A 334 -15.52 15.57 13.95
N GLY A 335 -15.73 16.51 14.88
CA GLY A 335 -14.63 17.28 15.47
C GLY A 335 -13.97 18.28 14.51
N GLY A 336 -14.70 18.75 13.48
CA GLY A 336 -14.15 19.72 12.52
C GLY A 336 -13.33 19.09 11.40
N ARG A 337 -13.41 17.77 11.19
CA ARG A 337 -12.60 17.07 10.19
C ARG A 337 -12.93 17.49 8.76
N CYS A 338 -11.89 17.86 8.04
CA CYS A 338 -11.95 18.35 6.68
C CYS A 338 -11.02 17.58 5.74
N VAL A 339 -11.29 17.66 4.44
CA VAL A 339 -10.41 17.20 3.35
C VAL A 339 -10.18 18.34 2.37
N GLU A 340 -8.95 18.54 1.96
CA GLU A 340 -8.59 19.50 0.90
C GLU A 340 -7.52 18.93 -0.03
N ALA A 341 -7.46 19.47 -1.25
CA ALA A 341 -6.29 19.38 -2.10
C ALA A 341 -5.54 20.71 -2.05
N GLY A 342 -4.32 20.72 -1.54
CA GLY A 342 -3.49 21.91 -1.37
C GLY A 342 -2.01 21.63 -1.64
N SER A 343 -1.13 22.53 -1.22
CA SER A 343 0.32 22.42 -1.48
C SER A 343 0.98 21.11 -1.03
N ARG A 344 0.34 20.36 -0.12
CA ARG A 344 0.79 19.05 0.40
C ARG A 344 0.09 17.85 -0.27
N GLY A 345 -0.62 18.07 -1.37
CA GLY A 345 -1.49 17.08 -2.00
C GLY A 345 -2.87 17.05 -1.35
N VAL A 346 -3.56 15.91 -1.49
CA VAL A 346 -4.86 15.67 -0.85
C VAL A 346 -4.62 15.19 0.58
N ILE A 347 -5.10 15.96 1.55
CA ILE A 347 -4.86 15.71 2.98
C ILE A 347 -6.17 15.80 3.77
N THR A 348 -6.14 15.22 4.96
CA THR A 348 -7.11 15.51 6.03
C THR A 348 -6.50 16.44 7.06
N PHE A 349 -7.31 17.29 7.66
CA PHE A 349 -6.96 18.07 8.84
C PHE A 349 -8.18 18.26 9.74
N ASP A 350 -7.97 18.56 11.01
CA ASP A 350 -9.05 18.78 11.97
C ASP A 350 -9.11 20.25 12.38
N MET A 351 -10.29 20.88 12.26
CA MET A 351 -10.48 22.29 12.60
C MET A 351 -10.61 22.49 14.13
N PRO A 352 -9.70 23.24 14.78
CA PRO A 352 -9.72 23.40 16.22
C PRO A 352 -10.77 24.42 16.68
N ASP A 353 -11.40 24.14 17.81
CA ASP A 353 -12.22 25.09 18.58
C ASP A 353 -13.32 25.82 17.78
N SER A 354 -13.86 25.19 16.72
CA SER A 354 -14.91 25.76 15.86
C SER A 354 -14.53 27.11 15.21
N LYS A 355 -13.23 27.32 15.00
CA LYS A 355 -12.63 28.53 14.43
C LYS A 355 -11.69 28.19 13.29
N TRP A 356 -11.71 29.02 12.26
CA TRP A 356 -10.74 28.94 11.16
C TRP A 356 -9.40 29.54 11.59
N ASN A 357 -8.64 28.80 12.41
CA ASN A 357 -7.34 29.23 12.91
C ASN A 357 -6.21 28.63 12.06
N THR A 358 -5.72 29.42 11.12
CA THR A 358 -4.77 28.95 10.14
C THR A 358 -3.40 28.60 10.71
N GLU A 359 -2.93 29.31 11.73
CA GLU A 359 -1.67 28.99 12.41
C GLU A 359 -1.70 27.61 13.07
N ARG A 360 -2.83 27.24 13.70
CA ARG A 360 -2.98 25.93 14.33
C ARG A 360 -3.12 24.80 13.30
N MET A 361 -3.73 25.09 12.14
CA MET A 361 -3.89 24.13 11.06
C MET A 361 -2.65 24.02 10.16
N ALA A 362 -1.70 24.96 10.24
CA ALA A 362 -0.54 25.04 9.34
C ALA A 362 0.37 23.80 9.38
N ARG A 363 0.42 23.08 10.51
CA ARG A 363 1.18 21.83 10.64
C ARG A 363 0.69 20.77 9.65
N GLU A 364 -0.62 20.70 9.44
CA GLU A 364 -1.28 19.74 8.57
C GLU A 364 -1.43 20.29 7.15
N ARG A 365 -1.89 21.54 7.01
CA ARG A 365 -2.21 22.19 5.73
C ARG A 365 -1.02 22.78 4.97
N GLY A 366 0.12 22.95 5.66
CA GLY A 366 1.25 23.74 5.16
C GLY A 366 1.08 25.24 5.43
N LEU A 367 1.98 26.07 4.90
CA LEU A 367 1.98 27.53 5.08
C LEU A 367 0.90 28.24 4.22
N LEU A 368 -0.31 27.69 4.19
CA LEU A 368 -1.46 28.32 3.56
C LEU A 368 -2.12 29.22 4.61
N PHE A 369 -2.15 30.54 4.40
CA PHE A 369 -2.73 31.54 5.30
C PHE A 369 -3.99 32.17 4.71
N ASP A 370 -5.11 31.47 4.82
CA ASP A 370 -6.41 31.85 4.28
C ASP A 370 -7.40 32.33 5.36
N THR A 371 -8.44 33.05 4.93
CA THR A 371 -9.54 33.53 5.79
C THR A 371 -10.84 32.81 5.43
N PHE A 372 -11.60 32.39 6.45
CA PHE A 372 -12.92 31.80 6.25
C PHE A 372 -13.90 32.79 5.60
N TYR A 373 -14.34 32.48 4.38
CA TYR A 373 -15.23 33.33 3.59
C TYR A 373 -16.71 32.92 3.77
N GLY A 374 -17.00 31.63 3.77
CA GLY A 374 -18.36 31.12 3.96
C GLY A 374 -18.50 29.62 3.70
N ILE A 375 -19.74 29.15 3.61
CA ILE A 375 -20.10 27.77 3.32
C ILE A 375 -21.00 27.72 2.08
N ALA A 376 -20.62 26.93 1.08
CA ALA A 376 -21.47 26.54 -0.05
C ALA A 376 -22.05 25.14 0.19
N SER A 377 -23.33 24.96 -0.10
CA SER A 377 -24.09 23.73 0.16
C SER A 377 -24.69 23.23 -1.17
N PRO A 378 -23.96 22.46 -1.99
CA PRO A 378 -24.39 22.10 -3.34
C PRO A 378 -25.66 21.25 -3.43
N LEU A 379 -26.05 20.57 -2.35
CA LEU A 379 -27.28 19.76 -2.29
C LEU A 379 -28.51 20.55 -1.84
N ASP A 380 -28.30 21.68 -1.15
CA ASP A 380 -29.40 22.46 -0.60
C ASP A 380 -30.24 23.08 -1.74
N GLY A 381 -31.56 22.96 -1.64
CA GLY A 381 -32.51 23.55 -2.61
C GLY A 381 -32.71 22.76 -3.90
N GLN A 382 -32.11 21.57 -4.04
CA GLN A 382 -32.23 20.71 -5.22
C GLN A 382 -33.48 19.79 -5.22
N GLY A 383 -34.22 19.74 -4.10
CA GLY A 383 -35.48 18.99 -4.01
C GLY A 383 -35.35 17.49 -3.75
N TYR A 384 -34.16 17.02 -3.35
CA TYR A 384 -33.94 15.62 -2.93
C TYR A 384 -34.70 15.29 -1.64
N SER A 385 -35.07 14.02 -1.47
CA SER A 385 -35.53 13.52 -0.18
C SER A 385 -34.37 13.48 0.83
N GLU A 386 -34.69 13.46 2.13
CA GLU A 386 -33.68 13.36 3.20
C GLU A 386 -32.77 12.13 3.04
N GLU A 387 -33.32 11.01 2.56
CA GLU A 387 -32.57 9.77 2.33
C GLU A 387 -31.61 9.91 1.15
N GLU A 388 -32.07 10.45 0.01
CA GLU A 388 -31.24 10.70 -1.17
C GLU A 388 -30.12 11.69 -0.84
N GLU A 389 -30.46 12.80 -0.20
CA GLU A 389 -29.49 13.82 0.21
C GLU A 389 -28.44 13.20 1.14
N SER A 390 -28.85 12.39 2.13
CA SER A 390 -27.92 11.71 3.03
C SER A 390 -26.99 10.75 2.31
N GLN A 391 -27.49 9.97 1.36
CA GLN A 391 -26.67 9.07 0.56
C GLN A 391 -25.66 9.85 -0.30
N MET A 392 -26.08 10.96 -0.90
CA MET A 392 -25.23 11.82 -1.72
C MET A 392 -24.13 12.48 -0.87
N ARG A 393 -24.48 13.07 0.29
CA ARG A 393 -23.51 13.67 1.24
C ARG A 393 -22.41 12.69 1.64
N MET A 394 -22.80 11.45 1.92
CA MET A 394 -21.87 10.39 2.28
C MET A 394 -21.01 9.95 1.09
N ALA A 395 -21.59 9.85 -0.11
CA ALA A 395 -20.85 9.48 -1.32
C ALA A 395 -19.75 10.51 -1.65
N VAL A 396 -20.07 11.81 -1.63
CA VAL A 396 -19.09 12.86 -1.92
C VAL A 396 -17.97 12.92 -0.88
N ALA A 397 -18.30 12.79 0.41
CA ALA A 397 -17.30 12.78 1.48
C ALA A 397 -16.37 11.55 1.39
N ARG A 398 -16.92 10.36 1.09
CA ARG A 398 -16.12 9.15 0.88
C ARG A 398 -15.19 9.27 -0.33
N TYR A 399 -15.68 9.83 -1.43
CA TYR A 399 -14.87 10.05 -2.61
C TYR A 399 -13.63 10.89 -2.26
N CYS A 400 -13.80 12.03 -1.58
CA CYS A 400 -12.69 12.89 -1.18
C CYS A 400 -11.71 12.20 -0.23
N LEU A 401 -12.21 11.47 0.77
CA LEU A 401 -11.37 10.71 1.70
C LEU A 401 -10.54 9.63 1.00
N ALA A 402 -11.09 8.98 -0.03
CA ALA A 402 -10.37 7.99 -0.81
C ALA A 402 -9.21 8.57 -1.64
N GLN A 403 -9.20 9.89 -1.88
CA GLN A 403 -8.13 10.56 -2.62
C GLN A 403 -6.95 10.99 -1.74
N VAL A 404 -7.03 10.85 -0.41
CA VAL A 404 -5.97 11.28 0.52
C VAL A 404 -4.63 10.59 0.19
N GLY A 405 -3.57 11.40 0.13
CA GLY A 405 -2.22 10.97 -0.27
C GLY A 405 -1.89 11.23 -1.74
N LYS A 406 -2.88 11.55 -2.59
CA LYS A 406 -2.61 11.93 -3.98
C LYS A 406 -1.95 13.31 -4.10
N PRO A 407 -1.08 13.53 -5.09
CA PRO A 407 -0.37 14.79 -5.28
C PRO A 407 -1.29 15.94 -5.72
N TYR A 408 -0.81 17.18 -5.58
CA TYR A 408 -1.51 18.35 -6.08
C TYR A 408 -1.38 18.50 -7.60
N ASN A 409 -2.47 18.84 -8.28
CA ASN A 409 -2.46 19.07 -9.73
C ASN A 409 -2.06 20.50 -10.08
N LEU A 410 -0.85 20.67 -10.63
CA LEU A 410 -0.37 21.97 -11.14
C LEU A 410 -0.91 22.32 -12.54
N ASN A 411 -1.52 21.35 -13.24
CA ASN A 411 -2.10 21.55 -14.57
C ASN A 411 -3.63 21.74 -14.48
N PHE A 412 -4.04 22.99 -14.22
CA PHE A 412 -5.44 23.37 -14.03
C PHE A 412 -6.34 23.09 -15.24
N LEU A 413 -5.77 22.99 -16.45
CA LEU A 413 -6.50 22.73 -17.69
C LEU A 413 -6.91 21.25 -17.85
N ASN A 414 -6.33 20.36 -17.05
CA ASN A 414 -6.67 18.96 -17.02
C ASN A 414 -7.54 18.65 -15.81
N ALA A 415 -8.79 19.13 -15.80
CA ALA A 415 -9.72 18.83 -14.70
C ALA A 415 -10.22 17.38 -14.68
N GLU A 416 -9.98 16.62 -15.75
CA GLU A 416 -10.41 15.22 -15.87
C GLU A 416 -9.45 14.22 -15.23
N THR A 417 -8.22 14.63 -14.87
CA THR A 417 -7.29 13.73 -14.17
C THR A 417 -7.79 13.36 -12.78
N GLU A 418 -7.56 12.11 -12.38
CA GLU A 418 -7.77 11.64 -11.00
C GLU A 418 -6.46 11.23 -10.32
N GLU A 419 -5.32 11.36 -11.00
CA GLU A 419 -4.00 11.06 -10.45
C GLU A 419 -3.47 12.17 -9.54
N SER A 420 -4.02 13.38 -9.68
CA SER A 420 -3.69 14.57 -8.89
C SER A 420 -4.89 15.51 -8.85
N PHE A 421 -5.00 16.35 -7.83
CA PHE A 421 -6.12 17.29 -7.70
C PHE A 421 -5.66 18.69 -7.29
N TYR A 422 -6.31 19.73 -7.80
CA TYR A 422 -6.37 21.02 -7.11
C TYR A 422 -7.70 21.17 -6.37
N CYS A 423 -7.83 22.18 -5.52
CA CYS A 423 -8.87 22.26 -4.48
C CYS A 423 -10.31 22.07 -5.00
N SER A 424 -10.77 22.88 -5.93
CA SER A 424 -12.11 22.82 -6.52
C SER A 424 -12.31 21.62 -7.43
N GLN A 425 -11.25 21.13 -8.10
CA GLN A 425 -11.32 19.92 -8.93
C GLN A 425 -11.68 18.68 -8.10
N LEU A 426 -11.09 18.53 -6.90
CA LEU A 426 -11.40 17.42 -5.99
C LEU A 426 -12.89 17.40 -5.64
N ILE A 427 -13.43 18.57 -5.31
CA ILE A 427 -14.85 18.73 -4.93
C ILE A 427 -15.75 18.49 -6.13
N TYR A 428 -15.42 19.06 -7.30
CA TYR A 428 -16.15 18.81 -8.54
C TYR A 428 -16.23 17.32 -8.86
N LYS A 429 -15.10 16.62 -8.83
CA LYS A 429 -15.04 15.17 -9.09
C LYS A 429 -15.85 14.35 -8.09
N ALA A 430 -15.90 14.78 -6.82
CA ALA A 430 -16.76 14.15 -5.82
C ALA A 430 -18.24 14.30 -6.17
N TYR A 431 -18.67 15.51 -6.53
CA TYR A 431 -20.06 15.79 -6.87
C TYR A 431 -20.50 15.19 -8.23
N GLN A 432 -19.57 15.00 -9.16
CA GLN A 432 -19.83 14.25 -10.39
C GLN A 432 -20.26 12.79 -10.09
N GLN A 433 -19.74 12.16 -9.02
CA GLN A 433 -20.14 10.79 -8.64
C GLN A 433 -21.62 10.67 -8.27
N VAL A 434 -22.24 11.78 -7.88
CA VAL A 434 -23.66 11.85 -7.52
C VAL A 434 -24.47 12.61 -8.58
N GLY A 435 -23.91 12.83 -9.77
CA GLY A 435 -24.60 13.43 -10.90
C GLY A 435 -24.74 14.96 -10.84
N ILE A 436 -23.99 15.64 -9.97
CA ILE A 436 -24.02 17.10 -9.86
C ILE A 436 -22.82 17.71 -10.59
N ASN A 437 -23.10 18.60 -11.54
CA ASN A 437 -22.10 19.38 -12.23
C ASN A 437 -21.87 20.72 -11.50
N LEU A 438 -20.67 20.93 -10.95
CA LEU A 438 -20.27 22.19 -10.28
C LEU A 438 -19.45 23.13 -11.18
N ASN A 439 -19.28 22.79 -12.46
CA ASN A 439 -18.52 23.55 -13.45
C ASN A 439 -19.44 23.86 -14.64
N THR A 440 -20.42 24.75 -14.45
CA THR A 440 -21.45 25.05 -15.45
C THR A 440 -21.11 26.23 -16.35
N GLY A 441 -20.13 27.05 -15.97
CA GLY A 441 -19.65 28.23 -16.68
C GLY A 441 -20.53 29.47 -16.54
N LEU A 442 -21.49 29.49 -15.60
CA LEU A 442 -22.48 30.57 -15.52
C LEU A 442 -22.00 31.73 -14.63
N SER A 443 -21.19 31.45 -13.61
CA SER A 443 -20.75 32.46 -12.63
C SER A 443 -19.44 33.17 -12.96
N ILE A 444 -18.69 32.71 -13.97
CA ILE A 444 -17.38 33.27 -14.35
C ILE A 444 -17.33 33.42 -15.86
N GLU A 445 -16.89 34.59 -16.33
CA GLU A 445 -16.63 34.80 -17.76
C GLU A 445 -15.55 33.84 -18.26
N GLN A 446 -15.96 32.89 -19.10
CA GLN A 446 -15.04 31.91 -19.68
C GLN A 446 -14.16 32.57 -20.75
N LEU A 447 -12.86 32.68 -20.46
CA LEU A 447 -11.86 33.04 -21.46
C LEU A 447 -11.58 31.83 -22.37
N PRO A 448 -11.25 32.03 -23.67
CA PRO A 448 -10.96 30.94 -24.58
C PRO A 448 -9.87 30.00 -24.03
N GLY A 449 -10.22 28.72 -23.83
CA GLY A 449 -9.32 27.70 -23.29
C GLY A 449 -9.39 27.50 -21.76
N THR A 450 -10.24 28.25 -21.05
CA THR A 450 -10.41 28.11 -19.58
C THR A 450 -11.64 27.32 -19.15
N ASN A 451 -12.47 26.88 -20.12
CA ASN A 451 -13.75 26.20 -19.87
C ASN A 451 -13.64 24.88 -19.08
N ASN A 452 -12.44 24.29 -19.05
CA ASN A 452 -12.16 23.05 -18.33
C ASN A 452 -11.65 23.31 -16.90
N ILE A 453 -11.43 24.56 -16.49
CA ILE A 453 -10.98 24.89 -15.14
C ILE A 453 -12.22 25.01 -14.25
N VAL A 454 -12.24 24.23 -13.17
CA VAL A 454 -13.26 24.32 -12.13
C VAL A 454 -12.84 25.41 -11.15
N TYR A 455 -13.51 26.54 -11.12
CA TYR A 455 -13.10 27.63 -10.24
C TYR A 455 -13.74 27.53 -8.85
N PRO A 456 -13.01 27.80 -7.76
CA PRO A 456 -13.59 27.88 -6.41
C PRO A 456 -14.75 28.89 -6.31
N GLN A 457 -14.61 30.04 -7.00
CA GLN A 457 -15.65 31.06 -7.09
C GLN A 457 -16.93 30.57 -7.78
N GLU A 458 -16.84 29.62 -8.70
CA GLU A 458 -17.99 29.07 -9.40
C GLU A 458 -18.84 28.19 -8.49
N ILE A 459 -18.17 27.33 -7.71
CA ILE A 459 -18.83 26.53 -6.65
C ILE A 459 -19.55 27.47 -5.67
N TRP A 460 -18.91 28.57 -5.29
CA TRP A 460 -19.52 29.58 -4.42
C TRP A 460 -20.74 30.28 -5.07
N GLY A 461 -20.60 30.71 -6.32
CA GLY A 461 -21.61 31.52 -7.02
C GLY A 461 -22.88 30.75 -7.38
N GLU A 462 -22.76 29.45 -7.68
CA GLU A 462 -23.86 28.64 -8.22
C GLU A 462 -24.57 27.81 -7.16
N CYS A 463 -23.92 27.55 -6.02
CA CYS A 463 -24.54 26.82 -4.93
C CYS A 463 -25.24 27.76 -3.95
N MET A 464 -26.26 27.24 -3.26
CA MET A 464 -26.79 27.88 -2.06
C MET A 464 -25.66 28.08 -1.06
N HIS A 465 -25.47 29.31 -0.60
CA HIS A 465 -24.32 29.66 0.23
C HIS A 465 -24.66 30.58 1.39
N ARG A 466 -23.83 30.53 2.44
CA ARG A 466 -23.93 31.33 3.66
C ARG A 466 -22.62 32.06 3.90
N LEU A 467 -22.68 33.39 3.90
CA LEU A 467 -21.52 34.28 4.00
C LEU A 467 -21.13 34.51 5.47
N SER A 468 -19.84 34.33 5.78
CA SER A 468 -19.31 34.54 7.14
C SER A 468 -19.20 36.03 7.47
N ARG A 469 -19.02 36.38 8.75
CA ARG A 469 -18.76 37.77 9.15
C ARG A 469 -17.48 38.31 8.50
N SER A 470 -16.44 37.48 8.44
CA SER A 470 -15.16 37.79 7.81
C SER A 470 -15.30 37.91 6.29
N GLY A 471 -16.05 37.01 5.65
CA GLY A 471 -16.38 37.09 4.22
C GLY A 471 -17.13 38.38 3.86
N LYS A 472 -18.05 38.85 4.72
CA LYS A 472 -18.75 40.13 4.50
C LYS A 472 -17.78 41.31 4.50
N GLN A 473 -16.73 41.26 5.31
CA GLN A 473 -15.70 42.30 5.33
C GLN A 473 -14.80 42.23 4.09
N VAL A 474 -14.43 41.02 3.64
CA VAL A 474 -13.67 40.82 2.41
C VAL A 474 -14.45 41.33 1.19
N ALA A 475 -15.71 40.91 1.03
CA ALA A 475 -16.57 41.33 -0.08
C ALA A 475 -16.88 42.85 -0.07
N ALA A 476 -16.86 43.49 1.10
CA ALA A 476 -17.04 44.94 1.23
C ALA A 476 -15.75 45.76 0.99
N SER A 477 -14.58 45.09 0.93
CA SER A 477 -13.27 45.74 0.83
C SER A 477 -12.72 45.85 -0.59
N ASP A 478 -13.40 45.27 -1.58
CA ASP A 478 -13.09 45.44 -3.01
C ASP A 478 -13.86 46.65 -3.59
N PRO A 479 -13.18 47.76 -3.94
CA PRO A 479 -13.82 48.96 -4.47
C PRO A 479 -14.27 48.83 -5.94
N SER A 480 -14.09 47.67 -6.60
CA SER A 480 -14.28 47.49 -8.05
C SER A 480 -15.63 46.88 -8.47
N ARG A 481 -16.57 46.71 -7.54
CA ARG A 481 -17.98 46.37 -7.86
C ARG A 481 -18.82 47.58 -8.26
#